data_AF-D8TR08-F1
#
_entry.id   AF-D8TR08-F1
#
_cell.length_a   1.000
_cell.length_b   1.000
_cell.length_c   1.000
_cell.angle_alpha   90.00
_cell.angle_beta   90.00
_cell.angle_gamma   90.00
#
_symmetry.space_group_name_H-M   'P 1'
#
loop_
_entity.id
_entity.type
_entity.pdbx_description
1 polymer ?
#
loop_
_entity_poly.entity_id
_entity_poly.type
_entity_poly.pdbx_seq_one_letter_code
_entity_poly.pdbx_strand_id
1 'polypeptide(L)'
;RTFFSPAHRRAAEQIKAWMQDCGMESWIDVVGNVHGRIKASRDGTQAVLLGSHYDTVLDGGAYDGALGIIVGLAAVKSMLLTEMEGVRFQSTFLGSRAVEGGVADPQAAVAALALDPASISEYIEVHIEQGPVLEARGLPLGVVAGIAGQTRLWVHVNGTQGHAGTVPMRGRRDALAAAAELIVAVEELCIAPESEENLVCTVGEVQVWPGASNVISGHTGFSVDIRSKTDQMRNLAVARLLQAVETTCKRRDVACKVNRKHDAAAVLSDPEGLESVPVLVSGAGHDAMAIAEAIPKMGMMFVRCRGGVSHSPLEHVEPEDVTASTAALAAYLWGRVAGPMLTGPEVQESAAAADTEASNVRDEL
;
A
#
# COMPACT_ATOMS: atom_id res chain seq x y z
N ARG A 1 0.70 -0.71 -18.74
CA ARG A 1 -0.74 -1.05 -18.65
C ARG A 1 -1.47 0.07 -17.91
N THR A 2 -1.76 1.18 -18.58
CA THR A 2 -2.33 2.39 -17.95
C THR A 2 -3.84 2.30 -17.75
N PHE A 3 -4.38 3.05 -16.79
CA PHE A 3 -5.80 3.07 -16.44
C PHE A 3 -6.73 3.23 -17.66
N PHE A 4 -7.80 2.43 -17.70
CA PHE A 4 -8.78 2.33 -18.80
C PHE A 4 -8.27 2.00 -20.22
N SER A 5 -6.97 1.77 -20.40
CA SER A 5 -6.44 1.28 -21.68
C SER A 5 -7.01 -0.10 -22.07
N PRO A 6 -6.93 -0.51 -23.34
CA PRO A 6 -7.31 -1.86 -23.74
C PRO A 6 -6.58 -2.96 -22.96
N ALA A 7 -5.32 -2.73 -22.58
CA ALA A 7 -4.54 -3.66 -21.77
C ALA A 7 -5.08 -3.76 -20.33
N HIS A 8 -5.52 -2.63 -19.74
CA HIS A 8 -6.15 -2.61 -18.42
C HIS A 8 -7.45 -3.40 -18.41
N ARG A 9 -8.32 -3.22 -19.41
CA ARG A 9 -9.57 -3.99 -19.52
C ARG A 9 -9.35 -5.50 -19.66
N ARG A 10 -8.35 -5.91 -20.45
CA ARG A 10 -7.97 -7.34 -20.55
C ARG A 10 -7.49 -7.91 -19.22
N ALA A 11 -6.69 -7.14 -18.47
CA ALA A 11 -6.24 -7.55 -17.15
C ALA A 11 -7.42 -7.69 -16.18
N ALA A 12 -8.38 -6.76 -16.22
CA ALA A 12 -9.58 -6.82 -15.38
C ALA A 12 -10.40 -8.10 -15.62
N GLU A 13 -10.66 -8.45 -16.88
CA GLU A 13 -11.36 -9.69 -17.23
C GLU A 13 -10.56 -10.94 -16.84
N GLN A 14 -9.23 -10.90 -16.97
CA GLN A 14 -8.37 -12.02 -16.57
C GLN A 14 -8.38 -12.24 -15.05
N ILE A 15 -8.31 -11.16 -14.26
CA ILE A 15 -8.39 -11.21 -12.80
C ILE A 15 -9.76 -11.77 -12.37
N LYS A 16 -10.84 -11.28 -12.99
CA LYS A 16 -12.20 -11.79 -12.75
C LYS A 16 -12.30 -13.29 -13.04
N ALA A 17 -11.71 -13.77 -14.15
CA ALA A 17 -11.68 -15.19 -14.47
C ALA A 17 -10.94 -16.00 -13.39
N TRP A 18 -9.80 -15.50 -12.88
CA TRP A 18 -9.08 -16.18 -11.80
C TRP A 18 -9.86 -16.19 -10.47
N MET A 19 -10.62 -15.13 -10.17
CA MET A 19 -11.52 -15.10 -9.01
C MET A 19 -12.63 -16.16 -9.16
N GLN A 20 -13.22 -16.28 -10.35
CA GLN A 20 -14.21 -17.32 -10.66
C GLN A 20 -13.62 -18.73 -10.54
N ASP A 21 -12.38 -18.94 -10.98
CA ASP A 21 -11.64 -20.21 -10.82
C ASP A 21 -11.38 -20.56 -9.34
N CYS A 22 -11.48 -19.59 -8.43
CA CYS A 22 -11.42 -19.80 -6.98
C CYS A 22 -12.82 -20.00 -6.35
N GLY A 23 -13.88 -20.05 -7.15
CA GLY A 23 -15.26 -20.21 -6.68
C GLY A 23 -15.90 -18.92 -6.16
N MET A 24 -15.34 -17.74 -6.49
CA MET A 24 -15.88 -16.45 -6.03
C MET A 24 -17.01 -15.94 -6.92
N GLU A 25 -18.02 -15.33 -6.29
CA GLU A 25 -18.94 -14.42 -6.99
C GLU A 25 -18.15 -13.18 -7.43
N SER A 26 -18.04 -12.94 -8.73
CA SER A 26 -17.08 -11.97 -9.28
C SER A 26 -17.71 -11.01 -10.28
N TRP A 27 -17.42 -9.71 -10.15
CA TRP A 27 -17.93 -8.65 -11.01
C TRP A 27 -16.90 -7.53 -11.24
N ILE A 28 -17.15 -6.67 -12.22
CA ILE A 28 -16.39 -5.45 -12.46
C ILE A 28 -17.35 -4.28 -12.24
N ASP A 29 -16.98 -3.31 -11.42
CA ASP A 29 -17.84 -2.16 -11.13
C ASP A 29 -17.76 -1.07 -12.22
N VAL A 30 -18.51 0.02 -12.02
CA VAL A 30 -18.63 1.10 -13.00
C VAL A 30 -17.36 1.93 -13.18
N VAL A 31 -16.43 1.90 -12.22
CA VAL A 31 -15.13 2.58 -12.33
C VAL A 31 -13.99 1.63 -12.70
N GLY A 32 -14.30 0.33 -12.85
CA GLY A 32 -13.38 -0.69 -13.32
C GLY A 32 -12.68 -1.47 -12.20
N ASN A 33 -13.10 -1.36 -10.94
CA ASN A 33 -12.55 -2.26 -9.91
C ASN A 33 -13.07 -3.68 -10.16
N VAL A 34 -12.20 -4.65 -9.95
CA VAL A 34 -12.54 -6.07 -10.06
C VAL A 34 -12.78 -6.61 -8.67
N HIS A 35 -13.96 -7.18 -8.46
CA HIS A 35 -14.39 -7.69 -7.16
C HIS A 35 -14.59 -9.19 -7.25
N GLY A 36 -14.17 -9.90 -6.20
CA GLY A 36 -14.41 -11.31 -5.99
C GLY A 36 -14.82 -11.55 -4.54
N ARG A 37 -15.96 -12.20 -4.32
CA ARG A 37 -16.52 -12.42 -2.99
C ARG A 37 -16.78 -13.91 -2.74
N ILE A 38 -16.31 -14.38 -1.59
CA ILE A 38 -16.73 -15.64 -0.99
C ILE A 38 -17.77 -15.30 0.08
N LYS A 39 -18.94 -15.96 0.03
CA LYS A 39 -19.98 -15.76 1.06
C LYS A 39 -19.55 -16.44 2.35
N ALA A 40 -19.71 -15.73 3.47
CA ALA A 40 -19.51 -16.32 4.79
C ALA A 40 -20.57 -17.39 5.04
N SER A 41 -20.22 -18.41 5.82
CA SER A 41 -21.16 -19.46 6.27
C SER A 41 -22.17 -18.96 7.31
N ARG A 42 -21.93 -17.77 7.90
CA ARG A 42 -22.78 -17.13 8.90
C ARG A 42 -23.14 -15.72 8.47
N ASP A 43 -24.43 -15.40 8.52
CA ASP A 43 -24.95 -14.05 8.28
C ASP A 43 -24.41 -13.04 9.31
N GLY A 44 -24.20 -11.80 8.86
CA GLY A 44 -23.65 -10.72 9.69
C GLY A 44 -22.14 -10.78 9.92
N THR A 45 -21.44 -11.77 9.35
CA THR A 45 -19.97 -11.82 9.38
C THR A 45 -19.39 -10.70 8.51
N GLN A 46 -18.55 -9.85 9.09
CA GLN A 46 -17.83 -8.83 8.33
C GLN A 46 -16.79 -9.48 7.40
N ALA A 47 -16.59 -8.90 6.23
CA ALA A 47 -15.61 -9.35 5.25
C ALA A 47 -14.20 -8.90 5.63
N VAL A 48 -13.21 -9.73 5.31
CA VAL A 48 -11.80 -9.31 5.19
C VAL A 48 -11.55 -8.96 3.73
N LEU A 49 -11.18 -7.72 3.45
CA LEU A 49 -10.92 -7.27 2.09
C LEU A 49 -9.43 -7.47 1.75
N LEU A 50 -9.17 -8.15 0.64
CA LEU A 50 -7.83 -8.32 0.07
C LEU A 50 -7.76 -7.51 -1.22
N GLY A 51 -6.72 -6.72 -1.42
CA GLY A 51 -6.61 -5.90 -2.61
C GLY A 51 -5.21 -5.38 -2.89
N SER A 52 -5.04 -4.92 -4.12
CA SER A 52 -3.99 -4.04 -4.60
C SER A 52 -4.38 -3.54 -6.00
N HIS A 53 -3.57 -2.71 -6.63
CA HIS A 53 -3.85 -2.15 -7.94
C HIS A 53 -3.37 -3.06 -9.08
N TYR A 54 -3.92 -2.86 -10.28
CA TYR A 54 -3.52 -3.60 -11.48
C TYR A 54 -3.25 -2.71 -12.68
N ASP A 55 -3.13 -1.39 -12.52
CA ASP A 55 -2.50 -0.53 -13.52
C ASP A 55 -0.97 -0.53 -13.33
N THR A 56 -0.24 0.32 -14.04
CA THR A 56 1.22 0.50 -13.87
C THR A 56 1.66 1.78 -14.57
N VAL A 57 2.81 2.30 -14.14
CA VAL A 57 3.51 3.43 -14.76
C VAL A 57 4.08 3.07 -16.16
N LEU A 58 4.56 4.09 -16.88
CA LEU A 58 5.32 3.86 -18.11
C LEU A 58 6.60 3.10 -17.76
N ASP A 59 6.90 2.07 -18.56
CA ASP A 59 8.04 1.16 -18.33
C ASP A 59 8.09 0.57 -16.91
N GLY A 60 6.93 0.35 -16.29
CA GLY A 60 6.82 -0.30 -15.00
C GLY A 60 7.09 -1.81 -15.03
N GLY A 61 7.30 -2.37 -13.84
CA GLY A 61 7.55 -3.78 -13.62
C GLY A 61 6.30 -4.66 -13.67
N ALA A 62 6.48 -5.96 -13.41
CA ALA A 62 5.40 -6.94 -13.44
C ALA A 62 4.78 -7.22 -12.06
N TYR A 63 5.35 -6.71 -10.96
CA TYR A 63 5.01 -7.09 -9.59
C TYR A 63 4.31 -5.96 -8.80
N ASP A 64 4.67 -4.71 -9.03
CA ASP A 64 4.00 -3.52 -8.50
C ASP A 64 2.48 -3.60 -8.73
N GLY A 65 1.71 -3.62 -7.63
CA GLY A 65 0.28 -3.92 -7.57
C GLY A 65 -0.11 -5.38 -7.86
N ALA A 66 0.31 -5.92 -9.01
CA ALA A 66 -0.12 -7.23 -9.49
C ALA A 66 0.24 -8.39 -8.55
N LEU A 67 1.36 -8.29 -7.81
CA LEU A 67 1.77 -9.28 -6.83
C LEU A 67 0.71 -9.45 -5.74
N GLY A 68 0.14 -8.36 -5.23
CA GLY A 68 -0.87 -8.40 -4.17
C GLY A 68 -2.11 -9.17 -4.57
N ILE A 69 -2.54 -8.99 -5.82
CA ILE A 69 -3.70 -9.68 -6.39
C ILE A 69 -3.41 -11.19 -6.52
N ILE A 70 -2.25 -11.55 -7.06
CA ILE A 70 -1.88 -12.96 -7.25
C ILE A 70 -1.68 -13.67 -5.92
N VAL A 71 -0.98 -13.05 -4.96
CA VAL A 71 -0.77 -13.60 -3.61
C VAL A 71 -2.10 -13.74 -2.88
N GLY A 72 -3.01 -12.75 -2.97
CA GLY A 72 -4.35 -12.83 -2.39
C GLY A 72 -5.16 -14.00 -2.94
N LEU A 73 -5.21 -14.14 -4.27
CA LEU A 73 -5.89 -15.26 -4.93
C LEU A 73 -5.27 -16.61 -4.56
N ALA A 74 -3.95 -16.71 -4.55
CA ALA A 74 -3.24 -17.94 -4.19
C ALA A 74 -3.48 -18.34 -2.73
N ALA A 75 -3.48 -17.37 -1.80
CA ALA A 75 -3.76 -17.62 -0.38
C ALA A 75 -5.18 -18.15 -0.19
N VAL A 76 -6.19 -17.49 -0.77
CA VAL A 76 -7.58 -17.95 -0.70
C VAL A 76 -7.75 -19.34 -1.32
N LYS A 77 -7.18 -19.57 -2.51
CA LYS A 77 -7.23 -20.87 -3.18
C LYS A 77 -6.56 -21.97 -2.35
N SER A 78 -5.46 -21.67 -1.67
CA SER A 78 -4.77 -22.62 -0.79
C SER A 78 -5.66 -23.04 0.38
N MET A 79 -6.35 -22.09 1.03
CA MET A 79 -7.25 -22.36 2.14
C MET A 79 -8.42 -23.26 1.73
N LEU A 80 -8.95 -23.05 0.52
CA LEU A 80 -10.01 -23.88 -0.05
C LEU A 80 -9.52 -25.29 -0.44
N LEU A 81 -8.22 -25.50 -0.65
CA LEU A 81 -7.65 -26.80 -1.01
C LEU A 81 -7.13 -27.60 0.20
N THR A 82 -6.81 -26.95 1.32
CA THR A 82 -6.10 -27.54 2.47
C THR A 82 -6.92 -28.48 3.36
N GLU A 83 -8.18 -28.78 3.05
CA GLU A 83 -9.00 -29.69 3.86
C GLU A 83 -9.61 -30.86 3.06
N MET A 84 -8.73 -31.57 2.35
CA MET A 84 -9.08 -32.77 1.60
C MET A 84 -9.16 -34.02 2.50
N GLU A 85 -8.18 -34.21 3.39
CA GLU A 85 -7.96 -35.45 4.15
C GLU A 85 -8.69 -35.50 5.51
N GLY A 86 -9.21 -34.38 6.01
CA GLY A 86 -10.01 -34.35 7.25
C GLY A 86 -9.28 -34.72 8.54
N VAL A 87 -7.94 -34.77 8.53
CA VAL A 87 -7.12 -35.23 9.68
C VAL A 87 -7.31 -34.36 10.93
N ARG A 88 -7.48 -33.04 10.75
CA ARG A 88 -7.53 -32.08 11.86
C ARG A 88 -8.93 -31.85 12.43
N PHE A 89 -9.97 -31.89 11.59
CA PHE A 89 -11.36 -31.59 11.97
C PHE A 89 -12.29 -32.81 11.85
N GLN A 90 -11.73 -33.99 11.58
CA GLN A 90 -12.46 -35.25 11.35
C GLN A 90 -13.56 -35.14 10.28
N SER A 91 -13.37 -34.26 9.30
CA SER A 91 -14.25 -34.09 8.15
C SER A 91 -13.42 -33.94 6.88
N THR A 92 -13.53 -34.91 5.98
CA THR A 92 -12.90 -34.88 4.65
C THR A 92 -13.66 -33.94 3.71
N PHE A 93 -12.99 -33.41 2.68
CA PHE A 93 -13.60 -32.63 1.59
C PHE A 93 -14.26 -31.30 1.98
N LEU A 94 -13.79 -30.63 3.04
CA LEU A 94 -14.39 -29.37 3.49
C LEU A 94 -14.23 -28.25 2.46
N GLY A 95 -13.11 -28.25 1.74
CA GLY A 95 -12.86 -27.38 0.58
C GLY A 95 -13.84 -27.57 -0.59
N SER A 96 -14.12 -28.83 -0.95
CA SER A 96 -15.05 -29.17 -2.04
C SER A 96 -16.53 -29.10 -1.63
N ARG A 97 -16.84 -29.20 -0.34
CA ARG A 97 -18.20 -29.02 0.20
C ARG A 97 -18.65 -27.55 0.27
N ALA A 98 -17.71 -26.60 0.30
CA ALA A 98 -18.03 -25.16 0.29
C ALA A 98 -18.56 -24.65 -1.07
N VAL A 99 -18.41 -25.43 -2.15
CA VAL A 99 -18.74 -25.04 -3.53
C VAL A 99 -20.23 -25.26 -3.90
N GLU A 100 -21.05 -25.84 -3.01
CA GLU A 100 -22.43 -26.28 -3.33
C GLU A 100 -23.58 -25.25 -3.15
N GLY A 101 -23.32 -23.94 -3.00
CA GLY A 101 -24.38 -22.93 -2.74
C GLY A 101 -24.72 -21.98 -3.90
N GLY A 102 -25.81 -22.23 -4.65
CA GLY A 102 -26.47 -21.25 -5.56
C GLY A 102 -27.42 -20.29 -4.80
N VAL A 103 -28.11 -19.24 -5.32
CA VAL A 103 -28.43 -18.62 -6.64
C VAL A 103 -28.91 -17.15 -6.36
N ALA A 104 -28.88 -16.19 -7.32
CA ALA A 104 -30.02 -15.29 -7.72
C ALA A 104 -29.67 -13.90 -8.35
N ASP A 105 -30.39 -13.62 -9.46
CA ASP A 105 -30.78 -12.36 -10.16
C ASP A 105 -29.77 -11.20 -10.44
N PRO A 106 -29.30 -11.04 -11.70
CA PRO A 106 -28.36 -9.99 -12.11
C PRO A 106 -28.89 -8.55 -12.17
N GLN A 107 -30.20 -8.31 -12.08
CA GLN A 107 -30.78 -7.00 -12.41
C GLN A 107 -31.08 -6.07 -11.21
N ALA A 108 -30.94 -6.54 -9.97
CA ALA A 108 -31.01 -5.70 -8.77
C ALA A 108 -29.64 -5.18 -8.28
N ALA A 109 -28.52 -5.68 -8.83
CA ALA A 109 -27.21 -5.55 -8.21
C ALA A 109 -26.52 -4.18 -8.37
N VAL A 110 -26.97 -3.30 -9.26
CA VAL A 110 -26.16 -2.12 -9.68
C VAL A 110 -26.12 -1.00 -8.62
N ALA A 111 -27.09 -0.93 -7.70
CA ALA A 111 -27.06 0.02 -6.57
C ALA A 111 -26.35 -0.54 -5.31
N ALA A 112 -26.07 -1.85 -5.28
CA ALA A 112 -25.40 -2.55 -4.17
C ALA A 112 -23.89 -2.82 -4.45
N LEU A 113 -23.34 -2.26 -5.54
CA LEU A 113 -21.95 -2.49 -5.97
C LEU A 113 -20.91 -1.69 -5.16
N ALA A 114 -21.33 -0.69 -4.38
CA ALA A 114 -20.46 -0.08 -3.39
C ALA A 114 -20.42 -1.01 -2.17
N LEU A 115 -19.25 -1.57 -1.86
CA LEU A 115 -19.05 -2.27 -0.60
C LEU A 115 -19.36 -1.30 0.54
N ASP A 116 -20.31 -1.66 1.40
CA ASP A 116 -20.55 -0.91 2.64
C ASP A 116 -19.32 -1.05 3.54
N PRO A 117 -18.59 0.04 3.86
CA PRO A 117 -17.41 -0.05 4.71
C PRO A 117 -17.70 -0.66 6.09
N ALA A 118 -18.93 -0.48 6.61
CA ALA A 118 -19.35 -1.10 7.87
C ALA A 118 -19.43 -2.64 7.79
N SER A 119 -19.50 -3.20 6.58
CA SER A 119 -19.47 -4.64 6.34
C SER A 119 -18.07 -5.23 6.24
N ILE A 120 -17.01 -4.42 6.37
CA ILE A 120 -15.61 -4.84 6.27
C ILE A 120 -14.92 -4.67 7.62
N SER A 121 -14.27 -5.73 8.11
CA SER A 121 -13.53 -5.69 9.37
C SER A 121 -12.11 -5.15 9.20
N GLU A 122 -11.44 -5.55 8.12
CA GLU A 122 -10.06 -5.15 7.83
C GLU A 122 -9.73 -5.21 6.33
N TYR A 123 -8.75 -4.39 5.91
CA TYR A 123 -8.15 -4.41 4.57
C TYR A 123 -6.69 -4.87 4.65
N ILE A 124 -6.33 -5.89 3.88
CA ILE A 124 -4.96 -6.41 3.81
C ILE A 124 -4.42 -6.29 2.39
N GLU A 125 -3.27 -5.66 2.26
CA GLU A 125 -2.57 -5.51 0.98
C GLU A 125 -1.17 -6.12 1.04
N VAL A 126 -0.88 -7.02 0.11
CA VAL A 126 0.47 -7.54 -0.09
C VAL A 126 1.11 -6.77 -1.22
N HIS A 127 2.32 -6.27 -1.00
CA HIS A 127 3.01 -5.47 -2.00
C HIS A 127 4.50 -5.77 -2.01
N ILE A 128 5.20 -5.48 -3.11
CA ILE A 128 6.67 -5.44 -3.06
C ILE A 128 7.12 -4.27 -2.19
N GLU A 129 8.28 -4.39 -1.55
CA GLU A 129 8.84 -3.33 -0.70
C GLU A 129 9.12 -2.03 -1.46
N GLN A 130 9.55 -2.14 -2.73
CA GLN A 130 10.04 -1.01 -3.55
C GLN A 130 11.26 -0.32 -2.92
N GLY A 131 11.99 -1.07 -2.08
CA GLY A 131 13.14 -0.62 -1.33
C GLY A 131 14.09 -1.78 -1.05
N PRO A 132 15.31 -1.48 -0.61
CA PRO A 132 16.37 -2.48 -0.46
C PRO A 132 16.44 -3.09 0.96
N VAL A 133 15.53 -2.77 1.88
CA VAL A 133 15.68 -3.07 3.30
C VAL A 133 15.55 -4.56 3.60
N LEU A 134 14.54 -5.23 3.03
CA LEU A 134 14.34 -6.67 3.18
C LEU A 134 15.47 -7.46 2.53
N GLU A 135 15.93 -7.01 1.35
CA GLU A 135 17.08 -7.63 0.67
C GLU A 135 18.37 -7.47 1.49
N ALA A 136 18.67 -6.26 1.97
CA ALA A 136 19.84 -6.00 2.81
C ALA A 136 19.82 -6.80 4.13
N ARG A 137 18.63 -7.10 4.65
CA ARG A 137 18.44 -7.93 5.85
C ARG A 137 18.37 -9.43 5.56
N GLY A 138 18.33 -9.84 4.29
CA GLY A 138 18.16 -11.24 3.90
C GLY A 138 16.80 -11.83 4.27
N LEU A 139 15.77 -11.00 4.45
CA LEU A 139 14.44 -11.41 4.89
C LEU A 139 13.47 -11.42 3.71
N PRO A 140 12.59 -12.43 3.56
CA PRO A 140 11.68 -12.51 2.42
C PRO A 140 10.46 -11.57 2.57
N LEU A 141 10.08 -11.28 3.82
CA LEU A 141 8.85 -10.56 4.16
C LEU A 141 9.08 -9.54 5.26
N GLY A 142 8.22 -8.52 5.29
CA GLY A 142 8.11 -7.60 6.41
C GLY A 142 6.69 -7.07 6.56
N VAL A 143 6.36 -6.67 7.78
CA VAL A 143 5.09 -6.01 8.10
C VAL A 143 5.25 -4.52 7.94
N VAL A 144 4.24 -3.87 7.38
CA VAL A 144 4.21 -2.42 7.28
C VAL A 144 3.51 -1.87 8.52
N ALA A 145 4.19 -1.04 9.31
CA ALA A 145 3.63 -0.30 10.46
C ALA A 145 2.83 0.93 10.04
N GLY A 146 3.01 1.39 8.81
CA GLY A 146 2.29 2.52 8.28
C GLY A 146 2.79 2.94 6.92
N ILE A 147 2.06 3.86 6.31
CA ILE A 147 2.34 4.40 4.99
C ILE A 147 2.63 5.89 5.17
N ALA A 148 3.75 6.34 4.62
CA ALA A 148 4.18 7.72 4.68
C ALA A 148 3.13 8.63 4.01
N GLY A 149 2.81 9.73 4.67
CA GLY A 149 1.98 10.78 4.10
C GLY A 149 2.69 11.46 2.93
N GLN A 150 1.92 11.99 1.98
CA GLN A 150 2.43 12.53 0.72
C GLN A 150 1.80 13.88 0.39
N THR A 151 2.62 14.83 -0.06
CA THR A 151 2.16 16.09 -0.67
C THR A 151 2.82 16.24 -2.03
N ARG A 152 2.02 16.43 -3.09
CA ARG A 152 2.52 16.78 -4.44
C ARG A 152 2.19 18.22 -4.78
N LEU A 153 3.20 18.96 -5.23
CA LEU A 153 3.11 20.36 -5.61
C LEU A 153 3.54 20.55 -7.07
N TRP A 154 3.04 21.62 -7.68
CA TRP A 154 3.57 22.17 -8.92
C TRP A 154 3.98 23.62 -8.67
N VAL A 155 5.26 23.92 -8.86
CA VAL A 155 5.80 25.27 -8.72
C VAL A 155 5.90 25.91 -10.09
N HIS A 156 5.28 27.07 -10.26
CA HIS A 156 5.41 27.92 -11.43
C HIS A 156 6.33 29.08 -11.10
N VAL A 157 7.32 29.33 -11.94
CA VAL A 157 8.21 30.49 -11.90
C VAL A 157 8.02 31.28 -13.19
N ASN A 158 7.60 32.53 -13.08
CA ASN A 158 7.38 33.44 -14.21
C ASN A 158 8.41 34.57 -14.16
N GLY A 159 9.24 34.60 -15.19
CA GLY A 159 10.27 35.59 -15.40
C GLY A 159 9.97 36.47 -16.62
N THR A 160 11.01 36.85 -17.34
CA THR A 160 10.87 37.62 -18.58
C THR A 160 11.84 37.08 -19.62
N GLN A 161 11.30 36.78 -20.81
CA GLN A 161 12.13 36.36 -21.94
C GLN A 161 13.06 37.49 -22.37
N GLY A 162 14.22 37.11 -22.88
CA GLY A 162 15.19 38.05 -23.40
C GLY A 162 16.26 37.33 -24.20
N HIS A 163 16.93 38.06 -25.10
CA HIS A 163 18.00 37.48 -25.90
C HIS A 163 19.22 37.21 -25.02
N ALA A 164 19.68 35.95 -24.98
CA ALA A 164 20.70 35.49 -24.04
C ALA A 164 22.06 36.20 -24.20
N GLY A 165 22.36 36.74 -25.39
CA GLY A 165 23.61 37.47 -25.65
C GLY A 165 23.56 38.97 -25.36
N THR A 166 22.39 39.60 -25.26
CA THR A 166 22.27 41.07 -25.21
C THR A 166 21.67 41.59 -23.93
N VAL A 167 20.85 40.80 -23.22
CA VAL A 167 20.32 41.20 -21.91
C VAL A 167 21.42 41.07 -20.84
N PRO A 168 21.86 42.16 -20.19
CA PRO A 168 22.90 42.12 -19.17
C PRO A 168 22.47 41.26 -17.97
N MET A 169 23.43 40.56 -17.34
CA MET A 169 23.14 39.60 -16.26
C MET A 169 22.34 40.20 -15.09
N ARG A 170 22.67 41.42 -14.66
CA ARG A 170 21.98 42.11 -13.55
C ARG A 170 20.54 42.52 -13.86
N GLY A 171 20.15 42.54 -15.13
CA GLY A 171 18.79 42.92 -15.55
C GLY A 171 17.87 41.73 -15.84
N ARG A 172 18.33 40.50 -15.60
CA ARG A 172 17.57 39.29 -15.95
C ARG A 172 16.57 38.94 -14.86
N ARG A 173 15.36 38.59 -15.29
CA ARG A 173 14.33 37.90 -14.51
C ARG A 173 14.24 36.47 -15.05
N ASP A 174 15.28 35.68 -14.84
CA ASP A 174 15.43 34.35 -15.44
C ASP A 174 14.68 33.29 -14.64
N ALA A 175 13.60 32.75 -15.21
CA ALA A 175 12.76 31.78 -14.53
C ALA A 175 13.45 30.43 -14.30
N LEU A 176 14.33 30.00 -15.21
CA LEU A 176 15.04 28.73 -15.08
C LEU A 176 16.12 28.82 -14.00
N ALA A 177 16.84 29.94 -13.93
CA ALA A 177 17.83 30.13 -12.89
C ALA A 177 17.22 30.17 -11.48
N ALA A 178 16.04 30.79 -11.33
CA ALA A 178 15.31 30.76 -10.06
C ALA A 178 14.74 29.36 -9.74
N ALA A 179 14.22 28.64 -10.73
CA ALA A 179 13.77 27.25 -10.55
C ALA A 179 14.93 26.32 -10.14
N ALA A 180 16.12 26.47 -10.73
CA ALA A 180 17.28 25.66 -10.38
C ALA A 180 17.70 25.82 -8.92
N GLU A 181 17.70 27.05 -8.38
CA GLU A 181 17.94 27.30 -6.95
C GLU A 181 16.88 26.63 -6.07
N LEU A 182 15.61 26.66 -6.49
CA LEU A 182 14.52 26.04 -5.74
C LEU A 182 14.59 24.51 -5.77
N ILE A 183 15.02 23.92 -6.88
CA ILE A 183 15.21 22.47 -7.01
C ILE A 183 16.31 22.00 -6.05
N VAL A 184 17.42 22.74 -5.96
CA VAL A 184 18.47 22.46 -4.97
C VAL A 184 17.94 22.64 -3.54
N ALA A 185 17.17 23.70 -3.29
CA ALA A 185 16.56 23.90 -1.97
C ALA A 185 15.62 22.76 -1.57
N VAL A 186 14.88 22.16 -2.51
CA VAL A 186 14.04 20.97 -2.25
C VAL A 186 14.89 19.79 -1.79
N GLU A 187 16.04 19.53 -2.42
CA GLU A 187 16.96 18.47 -2.01
C GLU A 187 17.59 18.76 -0.64
N GLU A 188 18.06 19.99 -0.42
CA GLU A 188 18.68 20.41 0.85
C GLU A 188 17.71 20.27 2.04
N LEU A 189 16.41 20.53 1.85
CA LEU A 189 15.39 20.31 2.89
C LEU A 189 15.34 18.85 3.35
N CYS A 190 15.60 17.91 2.45
CA CYS A 190 15.49 16.49 2.73
C CYS A 190 16.79 15.85 3.24
N ILE A 191 17.96 16.44 2.94
CA ILE A 191 19.26 15.95 3.42
C ILE A 191 19.68 16.62 4.74
N ALA A 192 18.98 17.67 5.18
CA ALA A 192 19.31 18.38 6.41
C ALA A 192 19.39 17.44 7.64
N PRO A 193 20.35 17.63 8.57
CA PRO A 193 20.52 16.75 9.73
C PRO A 193 19.30 16.67 10.67
N GLU A 194 18.44 17.69 10.63
CA GLU A 194 17.18 17.76 11.38
C GLU A 194 16.05 16.96 10.73
N SER A 195 16.21 16.61 9.46
CA SER A 195 15.33 15.68 8.77
C SER A 195 15.72 14.29 9.29
N GLU A 196 14.92 13.77 10.23
CA GLU A 196 15.00 12.36 10.63
C GLU A 196 15.05 11.46 9.37
N GLU A 197 15.48 10.18 9.48
CA GLU A 197 15.68 9.18 8.39
C GLU A 197 14.44 8.89 7.48
N ASN A 198 13.44 9.76 7.48
CA ASN A 198 12.04 9.53 7.19
C ASN A 198 11.41 10.65 6.33
N LEU A 199 12.19 11.60 5.79
CA LEU A 199 11.72 12.65 4.87
C LEU A 199 12.40 12.48 3.51
N VAL A 200 11.60 12.37 2.44
CA VAL A 200 12.10 12.29 1.06
C VAL A 200 11.42 13.32 0.17
N CYS A 201 12.18 13.91 -0.74
CA CYS A 201 11.76 15.00 -1.62
C CYS A 201 12.27 14.69 -3.02
N THR A 202 11.40 14.81 -4.03
CA THR A 202 11.78 14.53 -5.41
C THR A 202 11.21 15.59 -6.35
N VAL A 203 12.07 16.11 -7.25
CA VAL A 203 11.65 16.83 -8.44
C VAL A 203 11.76 15.88 -9.62
N GLY A 204 10.61 15.38 -10.10
CA GLY A 204 10.56 14.37 -11.17
C GLY A 204 10.33 14.95 -12.57
N GLU A 205 9.90 16.21 -12.66
CA GLU A 205 9.55 16.86 -13.91
C GLU A 205 9.93 18.33 -13.89
N VAL A 206 10.53 18.81 -14.99
CA VAL A 206 10.84 20.24 -15.22
C VAL A 206 10.40 20.62 -16.62
N GLN A 207 9.59 21.66 -16.73
CA GLN A 207 9.13 22.24 -17.98
C GLN A 207 9.73 23.65 -18.14
N VAL A 208 10.39 23.89 -19.26
CA VAL A 208 11.05 25.17 -19.56
C VAL A 208 10.45 25.77 -20.81
N TRP A 209 10.11 27.06 -20.76
CA TRP A 209 9.57 27.78 -21.90
C TRP A 209 10.29 29.14 -22.10
N PRO A 210 10.69 29.48 -23.34
CA PRO A 210 10.38 28.80 -24.62
C PRO A 210 11.27 27.58 -24.94
N GLY A 211 12.27 27.27 -24.11
CA GLY A 211 13.11 26.08 -24.31
C GLY A 211 14.17 26.22 -25.42
N ALA A 212 14.55 27.46 -25.77
CA ALA A 212 15.60 27.74 -26.75
C ALA A 212 16.92 28.13 -26.06
N SER A 213 18.04 27.61 -26.56
CA SER A 213 19.37 27.79 -25.95
C SER A 213 19.84 29.25 -25.88
N ASN A 214 19.33 30.11 -26.77
CA ASN A 214 19.68 31.52 -26.86
C ASN A 214 18.60 32.48 -26.32
N VAL A 215 17.60 31.96 -25.58
CA VAL A 215 16.53 32.76 -25.00
C VAL A 215 16.47 32.53 -23.49
N ILE A 216 16.48 33.62 -22.72
CA ILE A 216 16.28 33.59 -21.27
C ILE A 216 14.88 33.02 -20.99
N SER A 217 14.77 32.07 -20.05
CA SER A 217 13.49 31.43 -19.74
C SER A 217 12.49 32.46 -19.19
N GLY A 218 11.33 32.53 -19.85
CA GLY A 218 10.21 33.35 -19.40
C GLY A 218 9.31 32.62 -18.42
N HIS A 219 9.27 31.29 -18.49
CA HIS A 219 8.50 30.45 -17.59
C HIS A 219 9.20 29.13 -17.36
N THR A 220 9.27 28.71 -16.09
CA THR A 220 9.71 27.37 -15.71
C THR A 220 8.73 26.79 -14.71
N GLY A 221 8.23 25.59 -14.99
CA GLY A 221 7.37 24.81 -14.09
C GLY A 221 8.11 23.56 -13.63
N PHE A 222 7.92 23.13 -12.38
CA PHE A 222 8.47 21.86 -11.92
C PHE A 222 7.59 21.18 -10.87
N SER A 223 7.65 19.85 -10.82
CA SER A 223 6.96 19.04 -9.81
C SER A 223 7.76 18.94 -8.53
N VAL A 224 7.08 18.79 -7.40
CA VAL A 224 7.70 18.43 -6.12
C VAL A 224 6.84 17.35 -5.45
N ASP A 225 7.45 16.23 -5.08
CA ASP A 225 6.85 15.15 -4.29
C ASP A 225 7.57 15.09 -2.94
N ILE A 226 6.86 15.38 -1.85
CA ILE A 226 7.38 15.33 -0.47
C ILE A 226 6.64 14.23 0.29
N ARG A 227 7.39 13.32 0.91
CA ARG A 227 6.82 12.24 1.72
C ARG A 227 7.48 12.15 3.08
N SER A 228 6.67 11.87 4.10
CA SER A 228 7.19 11.58 5.44
C SER A 228 6.29 10.66 6.24
N LYS A 229 6.90 9.92 7.17
CA LYS A 229 6.18 9.05 8.12
C LYS A 229 5.22 9.81 9.03
N THR A 230 5.49 11.09 9.30
CA THR A 230 4.63 11.94 10.12
C THR A 230 4.15 13.15 9.33
N ASP A 231 2.88 13.47 9.49
CA ASP A 231 2.28 14.65 8.86
C ASP A 231 2.89 15.94 9.39
N GLN A 232 3.31 15.96 10.66
CA GLN A 232 4.00 17.09 11.23
C GLN A 232 5.30 17.41 10.48
N MET A 233 6.13 16.39 10.20
CA MET A 233 7.38 16.58 9.48
C MET A 233 7.12 16.98 8.03
N ARG A 234 6.18 16.30 7.35
CA ARG A 234 5.78 16.65 5.98
C ARG A 234 5.30 18.10 5.88
N ASN A 235 4.43 18.53 6.78
CA ASN A 235 3.86 19.88 6.78
C ASN A 235 4.94 20.94 7.06
N LEU A 236 5.89 20.65 7.95
CA LEU A 236 7.03 21.54 8.20
C LEU A 236 7.94 21.64 6.96
N ALA A 237 8.23 20.53 6.28
CA ALA A 237 9.00 20.54 5.03
C ALA A 237 8.31 21.37 3.93
N VAL A 238 6.98 21.20 3.78
CA VAL A 238 6.17 22.02 2.85
C VAL A 238 6.24 23.50 3.23
N ALA A 239 6.12 23.85 4.51
CA ALA A 239 6.20 25.24 4.96
C ALA A 239 7.57 25.87 4.67
N ARG A 240 8.66 25.13 4.94
CA ARG A 240 10.04 25.56 4.65
C ARG A 240 10.26 25.76 3.13
N LEU A 241 9.71 24.87 2.29
CA LEU A 241 9.74 25.05 0.84
C LEU A 241 9.00 26.31 0.39
N LEU A 242 7.80 26.57 0.91
CA LEU A 242 7.04 27.78 0.57
C LEU A 242 7.81 29.06 0.94
N GLN A 243 8.51 29.06 2.07
CA GLN A 243 9.39 30.16 2.48
C GLN A 243 10.59 30.31 1.53
N ALA A 244 11.20 29.20 1.10
CA ALA A 244 12.30 29.22 0.13
C ALA A 244 11.86 29.76 -1.24
N VAL A 245 10.65 29.40 -1.68
CA VAL A 245 10.00 29.94 -2.88
C VAL A 245 9.85 31.45 -2.76
N GLU A 246 9.22 31.94 -1.68
CA GLU A 246 9.01 33.38 -1.49
C GLU A 246 10.33 34.16 -1.49
N THR A 247 11.32 33.68 -0.73
CA THR A 247 12.63 34.32 -0.58
C THR A 247 13.38 34.37 -1.91
N THR A 248 13.42 33.25 -2.64
CA THR A 248 14.12 33.15 -3.92
C THR A 248 13.46 34.02 -4.97
N CYS A 249 12.13 33.97 -5.08
CA CYS A 249 11.41 34.71 -6.10
C CYS A 249 11.50 36.22 -5.87
N LYS A 250 11.45 36.67 -4.61
CA LYS A 250 11.71 38.07 -4.26
C LYS A 250 13.13 38.52 -4.59
N ARG A 251 14.15 37.72 -4.24
CA ARG A 251 15.56 38.03 -4.54
C ARG A 251 15.86 38.07 -6.04
N ARG A 252 15.23 37.16 -6.81
CA ARG A 252 15.41 37.00 -8.26
C ARG A 252 14.49 37.92 -9.08
N ASP A 253 13.58 38.66 -8.44
CA ASP A 253 12.60 39.56 -9.06
C ASP A 253 11.72 38.85 -10.11
N VAL A 254 11.28 37.63 -9.77
CA VAL A 254 10.38 36.78 -10.57
C VAL A 254 9.08 36.50 -9.79
N ALA A 255 7.99 36.19 -10.50
CA ALA A 255 6.70 35.87 -9.89
C ALA A 255 6.52 34.36 -9.77
N CYS A 256 6.21 33.86 -8.58
CA CYS A 256 6.05 32.44 -8.33
C CYS A 256 4.65 32.07 -7.84
N LYS A 257 4.18 30.89 -8.22
CA LYS A 257 2.91 30.33 -7.76
C LYS A 257 3.09 28.85 -7.48
N VAL A 258 2.66 28.40 -6.31
CA VAL A 258 2.68 26.98 -5.94
C VAL A 258 1.25 26.45 -5.94
N ASN A 259 1.01 25.39 -6.69
CA ASN A 259 -0.28 24.69 -6.73
C ASN A 259 -0.14 23.34 -6.03
N ARG A 260 -0.97 23.07 -5.01
CA ARG A 260 -1.06 21.73 -4.42
C ARG A 260 -1.90 20.84 -5.32
N LYS A 261 -1.34 19.71 -5.76
CA LYS A 261 -1.98 18.74 -6.67
C LYS A 261 -2.57 17.56 -5.92
N HIS A 262 -1.91 17.14 -4.85
CA HIS A 262 -2.32 16.02 -4.03
C HIS A 262 -1.83 16.23 -2.59
N ASP A 263 -2.60 15.72 -1.64
CA ASP A 263 -2.26 15.71 -0.22
C ASP A 263 -2.96 14.53 0.44
N ALA A 264 -2.20 13.65 1.08
CA ALA A 264 -2.72 12.48 1.78
C ALA A 264 -2.00 12.33 3.12
N ALA A 265 -2.75 12.14 4.20
CA ALA A 265 -2.19 11.92 5.55
C ALA A 265 -1.37 10.62 5.63
N ALA A 266 -0.42 10.57 6.56
CA ALA A 266 0.22 9.32 6.92
C ALA A 266 -0.80 8.39 7.59
N VAL A 267 -0.69 7.10 7.32
CA VAL A 267 -1.63 6.09 7.84
C VAL A 267 -0.86 5.08 8.67
N LEU A 268 -1.36 4.76 9.86
CA LEU A 268 -0.84 3.68 10.69
C LEU A 268 -1.52 2.37 10.30
N SER A 269 -0.74 1.30 10.28
CA SER A 269 -1.21 -0.07 10.15
C SER A 269 -1.24 -0.71 11.54
N ASP A 270 -2.20 -1.59 11.79
CA ASP A 270 -2.38 -2.32 13.05
C ASP A 270 -2.09 -3.82 12.83
N PRO A 271 -0.80 -4.23 12.74
CA PRO A 271 -0.44 -5.57 12.36
C PRO A 271 -0.49 -6.55 13.55
N GLU A 272 -1.70 -6.85 14.01
CA GLU A 272 -1.89 -7.95 14.96
C GLU A 272 -1.53 -9.30 14.31
N GLY A 273 -0.74 -10.13 15.00
CA GLY A 273 -0.49 -11.53 14.62
C GLY A 273 0.71 -11.80 13.69
N LEU A 274 1.53 -10.79 13.37
CA LEU A 274 2.74 -10.92 12.55
C LEU A 274 4.02 -10.45 13.30
N GLU A 275 4.11 -10.78 14.59
CA GLU A 275 5.16 -10.28 15.51
C GLU A 275 6.58 -10.81 15.21
N SER A 276 6.71 -11.86 14.40
CA SER A 276 7.99 -12.53 14.10
C SER A 276 8.72 -12.02 12.86
N VAL A 277 8.15 -11.03 12.14
CA VAL A 277 8.71 -10.45 10.91
C VAL A 277 9.12 -8.98 11.13
N PRO A 278 10.12 -8.46 10.39
CA PRO A 278 10.57 -7.09 10.57
C PRO A 278 9.44 -6.11 10.29
N VAL A 279 9.39 -5.05 11.08
CA VAL A 279 8.46 -3.93 10.88
C VAL A 279 9.15 -2.85 10.06
N LEU A 280 8.55 -2.49 8.93
CA LEU A 280 8.99 -1.45 8.01
C LEU A 280 7.89 -0.38 7.88
N VAL A 281 8.23 0.72 7.23
CA VAL A 281 7.26 1.76 6.88
C VAL A 281 7.31 1.93 5.37
N SER A 282 6.15 1.99 4.74
CA SER A 282 6.08 2.22 3.31
C SER A 282 6.39 3.68 2.99
N GLY A 283 7.40 3.92 2.16
CA GLY A 283 7.62 5.23 1.53
C GLY A 283 6.75 5.46 0.28
N ALA A 284 6.19 4.40 -0.29
CA ALA A 284 5.26 4.44 -1.40
C ALA A 284 3.81 4.62 -0.92
N GLY A 285 2.99 5.32 -1.69
CA GLY A 285 1.54 5.36 -1.44
C GLY A 285 0.87 4.14 -2.07
N HIS A 286 -0.18 3.64 -1.43
CA HIS A 286 -0.91 2.42 -1.80
C HIS A 286 -2.41 2.62 -1.70
N ASP A 287 -3.20 1.70 -2.26
CA ASP A 287 -4.68 1.72 -2.14
C ASP A 287 -5.10 1.69 -0.66
N ALA A 288 -4.34 0.98 0.18
CA ALA A 288 -4.44 1.02 1.63
C ALA A 288 -4.58 2.43 2.22
N MET A 289 -3.91 3.46 1.66
CA MET A 289 -4.05 4.84 2.15
C MET A 289 -5.43 5.42 1.89
N ALA A 290 -6.00 5.18 0.71
CA ALA A 290 -7.29 5.71 0.30
C ALA A 290 -8.44 5.05 1.07
N ILE A 291 -8.25 3.80 1.47
CA ILE A 291 -9.25 2.97 2.12
C ILE A 291 -9.24 3.15 3.64
N ALA A 292 -8.12 3.57 4.24
CA ALA A 292 -7.92 3.63 5.68
C ALA A 292 -8.86 4.58 6.44
N GLU A 293 -9.43 5.60 5.80
CA GLU A 293 -10.45 6.45 6.44
C GLU A 293 -11.80 5.74 6.56
N ALA A 294 -12.09 4.80 5.65
CA ALA A 294 -13.38 4.13 5.56
C ALA A 294 -13.41 2.79 6.32
N ILE A 295 -12.27 2.12 6.45
CA ILE A 295 -12.18 0.77 7.02
C ILE A 295 -11.47 0.80 8.38
N PRO A 296 -11.98 0.11 9.42
CA PRO A 296 -11.47 0.23 10.78
C PRO A 296 -10.01 -0.19 10.97
N LYS A 297 -9.57 -1.21 10.23
CA LYS A 297 -8.22 -1.79 10.32
C LYS A 297 -7.61 -1.97 8.94
N MET A 298 -6.33 -1.64 8.83
CA MET A 298 -5.53 -1.87 7.63
C MET A 298 -4.21 -2.53 8.02
N GLY A 299 -3.81 -3.51 7.21
CA GLY A 299 -2.51 -4.17 7.29
C GLY A 299 -1.86 -4.21 5.92
N MET A 300 -0.54 -4.07 5.88
CA MET A 300 0.21 -4.43 4.67
C MET A 300 1.40 -5.34 4.98
N MET A 301 1.70 -6.19 4.02
CA MET A 301 2.88 -7.06 4.05
C MET A 301 3.74 -6.78 2.83
N PHE A 302 5.01 -6.41 3.09
CA PHE A 302 6.02 -6.27 2.07
C PHE A 302 6.68 -7.60 1.72
N VAL A 303 6.93 -7.76 0.43
CA VAL A 303 7.72 -8.84 -0.15
C VAL A 303 9.02 -8.26 -0.67
N ARG A 304 10.13 -8.93 -0.38
CA ARG A 304 11.45 -8.54 -0.84
C ARG A 304 11.48 -8.40 -2.38
N CYS A 305 12.10 -7.34 -2.86
CA CYS A 305 12.34 -7.12 -4.29
C CYS A 305 13.83 -6.88 -4.57
N ARG A 306 14.33 -7.44 -5.67
CA ARG A 306 15.77 -7.44 -6.00
C ARG A 306 16.29 -6.01 -6.19
N GLY A 307 17.34 -5.65 -5.46
CA GLY A 307 17.97 -4.33 -5.49
C GLY A 307 17.07 -3.17 -5.08
N GLY A 308 15.89 -3.43 -4.52
CA GLY A 308 14.87 -2.40 -4.28
C GLY A 308 14.31 -1.74 -5.55
N VAL A 309 14.52 -2.36 -6.71
CA VAL A 309 14.13 -1.77 -8.00
C VAL A 309 12.61 -1.87 -8.19
N SER A 310 11.96 -0.73 -8.42
CA SER A 310 10.55 -0.63 -8.83
C SER A 310 10.35 0.49 -9.84
N HIS A 311 9.16 0.61 -10.44
CA HIS A 311 8.87 1.51 -11.57
C HIS A 311 9.86 1.33 -12.75
N SER A 312 10.28 0.09 -12.98
CA SER A 312 11.27 -0.26 -13.99
C SER A 312 10.99 -1.66 -14.52
N PRO A 313 11.33 -1.97 -15.79
CA PRO A 313 11.17 -3.33 -16.32
C PRO A 313 12.09 -4.35 -15.65
N LEU A 314 13.06 -3.90 -14.86
CA LEU A 314 14.00 -4.73 -14.10
C LEU A 314 13.47 -5.16 -12.73
N GLU A 315 12.26 -4.72 -12.36
CA GLU A 315 11.60 -5.16 -11.11
C GLU A 315 11.49 -6.68 -11.05
N HIS A 316 11.89 -7.26 -9.91
CA HIS A 316 11.95 -8.70 -9.75
C HIS A 316 11.71 -9.14 -8.32
N VAL A 317 10.95 -10.22 -8.17
CA VAL A 317 10.69 -10.93 -6.92
C VAL A 317 11.00 -12.41 -7.16
N GLU A 318 11.68 -13.05 -6.21
CA GLU A 318 11.99 -14.47 -6.31
C GLU A 318 10.74 -15.33 -6.05
N PRO A 319 10.54 -16.46 -6.75
CA PRO A 319 9.40 -17.36 -6.52
C PRO A 319 9.26 -17.82 -5.05
N GLU A 320 10.37 -17.97 -4.33
CA GLU A 320 10.39 -18.33 -2.92
C GLU A 320 9.78 -17.23 -2.04
N ASP A 321 9.99 -15.96 -2.38
CA ASP A 321 9.44 -14.81 -1.66
C ASP A 321 7.91 -14.70 -1.92
N VAL A 322 7.46 -15.03 -3.14
CA VAL A 322 6.02 -15.17 -3.47
C VAL A 322 5.39 -16.32 -2.69
N THR A 323 6.09 -17.44 -2.54
CA THR A 323 5.61 -18.59 -1.78
C THR A 323 5.50 -18.26 -0.29
N ALA A 324 6.52 -17.61 0.27
CA ALA A 324 6.54 -17.19 1.67
C ALA A 324 5.39 -16.22 1.97
N SER A 325 5.18 -15.21 1.13
CA SER A 325 4.09 -14.24 1.30
C SER A 325 2.71 -14.90 1.20
N THR A 326 2.54 -15.81 0.23
CA THR A 326 1.28 -16.58 0.11
C THR A 326 0.99 -17.40 1.36
N ALA A 327 2.00 -18.11 1.89
CA ALA A 327 1.85 -18.91 3.10
C ALA A 327 1.53 -18.05 4.33
N ALA A 328 2.22 -16.91 4.48
CA ALA A 328 1.98 -15.98 5.58
C ALA A 328 0.57 -15.38 5.54
N LEU A 329 0.11 -14.94 4.36
CA LEU A 329 -1.25 -14.40 4.19
C LEU A 329 -2.31 -15.47 4.44
N ALA A 330 -2.12 -16.69 3.94
CA ALA A 330 -3.04 -17.80 4.18
C ALA A 330 -3.14 -18.14 5.68
N ALA A 331 -2.01 -18.18 6.40
CA ALA A 331 -1.99 -18.43 7.84
C ALA A 331 -2.72 -17.34 8.62
N TYR A 332 -2.52 -16.07 8.25
CA TYR A 332 -3.22 -14.93 8.83
C TYR A 332 -4.74 -15.05 8.64
N LEU A 333 -5.19 -15.28 7.41
CA LEU A 333 -6.61 -15.43 7.06
C LEU A 333 -7.24 -16.63 7.79
N TRP A 334 -6.50 -17.74 7.93
CA TRP A 334 -6.98 -18.90 8.68
C TRP A 334 -7.26 -18.57 10.15
N GLY A 335 -6.40 -17.77 10.80
CA GLY A 335 -6.61 -17.29 12.16
C GLY A 335 -7.90 -16.47 12.32
N ARG A 336 -8.30 -15.73 11.28
CA ARG A 336 -9.54 -14.94 11.27
C ARG A 336 -10.79 -15.77 11.02
N VAL A 337 -10.70 -16.77 10.14
CA VAL A 337 -11.84 -17.63 9.78
C VAL A 337 -12.11 -18.71 10.84
N ALA A 338 -11.08 -19.22 11.52
CA ALA A 338 -11.21 -20.30 12.51
C ALA A 338 -11.70 -19.84 13.90
N GLY A 339 -11.70 -18.53 14.19
CA GLY A 339 -11.94 -17.98 15.53
C GLY A 339 -10.88 -18.45 16.55
N PRO A 340 -10.95 -18.01 17.83
CA PRO A 340 -10.24 -18.71 18.88
C PRO A 340 -10.75 -20.15 18.89
N MET A 341 -9.90 -21.11 18.52
CA MET A 341 -10.23 -22.53 18.67
C MET A 341 -10.76 -22.74 20.08
N LEU A 342 -11.96 -23.31 20.15
CA LEU A 342 -12.53 -24.01 21.30
C LEU A 342 -11.46 -24.25 22.37
N THR A 343 -11.53 -23.51 23.47
CA THR A 343 -10.96 -24.02 24.72
C THR A 343 -11.50 -25.44 24.83
N GLY A 344 -10.60 -26.42 24.89
CA GLY A 344 -10.98 -27.82 25.08
C GLY A 344 -11.98 -27.94 26.23
N PRO A 345 -12.78 -29.02 26.27
CA PRO A 345 -13.84 -29.16 27.26
C PRO A 345 -13.29 -28.78 28.63
N GLU A 346 -14.00 -27.87 29.31
CA GLU A 346 -13.74 -27.54 30.70
C GLU A 346 -13.42 -28.84 31.43
N VAL A 347 -12.18 -28.98 31.90
CA VAL A 347 -11.93 -29.91 32.97
C VAL A 347 -12.69 -29.30 34.14
N GLN A 348 -13.95 -29.72 34.30
CA GLN A 348 -14.64 -29.60 35.56
C GLN A 348 -13.69 -30.24 36.58
N GLU A 349 -13.06 -29.39 37.37
CA GLU A 349 -12.37 -29.81 38.57
C GLU A 349 -13.37 -30.63 39.39
N SER A 350 -13.22 -31.95 39.39
CA SER A 350 -13.78 -32.81 40.41
C SER A 350 -12.98 -32.60 41.70
N ALA A 351 -13.03 -31.38 42.24
CA ALA A 351 -12.59 -31.06 43.59
C ALA A 351 -13.72 -31.44 44.57
N ALA A 352 -14.05 -32.74 44.65
CA ALA A 352 -14.96 -33.29 45.64
C ALA A 352 -14.85 -34.83 45.75
N ALA A 353 -13.63 -35.39 45.86
CA ALA A 353 -13.47 -36.81 46.27
C ALA A 353 -12.03 -37.19 46.71
N ALA A 354 -11.20 -36.26 47.19
CA ALA A 354 -9.85 -36.58 47.67
C ALA A 354 -9.49 -35.95 49.02
N ASP A 355 -10.51 -35.53 49.79
CA ASP A 355 -10.33 -34.87 51.10
C ASP A 355 -10.70 -35.77 52.29
N THR A 356 -10.64 -37.10 52.11
CA THR A 356 -10.92 -38.07 53.19
C THR A 356 -9.96 -39.25 53.22
N GLU A 357 -8.68 -39.08 52.84
CA GLU A 357 -7.68 -40.13 53.10
C GLU A 357 -6.22 -39.65 53.23
N ALA A 358 -6.01 -38.40 53.64
CA ALA A 358 -4.67 -37.86 53.94
C ALA A 358 -4.60 -37.13 55.31
N SER A 359 -5.47 -37.49 56.25
CA SER A 359 -5.37 -37.10 57.66
C SER A 359 -5.21 -38.34 58.55
N ASN A 360 -4.18 -39.14 58.32
CA ASN A 360 -3.63 -40.05 59.31
C ASN A 360 -2.21 -40.42 58.85
N VAL A 361 -1.24 -40.29 59.75
CA VAL A 361 0.22 -40.52 59.59
C VAL A 361 1.03 -39.21 59.43
N ARG A 362 0.96 -38.38 60.47
CA ARG A 362 2.08 -37.60 61.00
C ARG A 362 1.92 -37.53 62.53
N ASP A 363 2.03 -38.70 63.15
CA ASP A 363 2.55 -38.87 64.49
C ASP A 363 3.46 -40.10 64.42
N GLU A 364 4.66 -39.95 64.98
CA GLU A 364 5.76 -40.92 65.09
C GLU A 364 6.81 -40.97 63.96
N LEU A 365 8.01 -40.50 64.37
CA LEU A 365 9.38 -40.61 63.82
C LEU A 365 9.93 -39.43 63.00
#